data_AF-A0A943S8U7-F1
#
_entry.id   AF-A0A943S8U7-F1
#
_cell.length_a   1.000
_cell.length_b   1.000
_cell.length_c   1.000
_cell.angle_alpha   90.00
_cell.angle_beta   90.00
_cell.angle_gamma   90.00
#
_symmetry.space_group_name_H-M   'P 1'
#
loop_
_entity.id
_entity.type
_entity.pdbx_description
1 polymer ?
#
loop_
_entity_poly.entity_id
_entity_poly.type
_entity_poly.pdbx_seq_one_letter_code
_entity_poly.pdbx_strand_id
1 'polypeptide(L)'
;MNRVKRFLSTALCALTILGSVVGVTGLVYAGNSKLDVTASNMTGVTSKDPYSLLTQKDDNDQNFYVKLTSLSNGNAMSFISYSSAHVRVSSRLRIENSQVGTTRSHKYDVQNGVQGGKYYLYAEPDLYYTDVRAIGTYCP
;
A
#
# COMPACT_ATOMS: atom_id res chain seq x y z
N MET A 1 25.62 22.18 47.81
CA MET A 1 24.51 21.31 47.33
C MET A 1 23.61 22.16 46.43
N ASN A 2 23.49 21.88 45.11
CA ASN A 2 22.37 22.26 44.20
C ASN A 2 22.75 22.46 42.71
N ARG A 3 24.03 22.40 42.30
CA ARG A 3 24.39 22.47 40.86
C ARG A 3 24.64 21.10 40.20
N VAL A 4 25.15 20.11 40.95
CA VAL A 4 25.48 18.79 40.40
C VAL A 4 24.23 17.94 40.11
N LYS A 5 23.18 18.05 40.93
CA LYS A 5 21.92 17.31 40.72
C LYS A 5 21.14 17.75 39.48
N ARG A 6 21.28 19.01 39.04
CA ARG A 6 20.61 19.50 37.83
C ARG A 6 21.24 18.97 36.54
N PHE A 7 22.55 18.72 36.53
CA PHE A 7 23.23 18.18 35.34
C PHE A 7 22.92 16.71 35.07
N LEU A 8 22.69 15.89 36.09
CA LEU A 8 22.28 14.49 35.89
C LEU A 8 20.85 14.35 35.31
N SER A 9 19.95 15.29 35.64
CA SER A 9 18.57 15.24 35.13
C SER A 9 18.46 15.62 33.66
N THR A 10 19.35 16.48 33.17
CA THR A 10 19.37 16.86 31.74
C THR A 10 20.03 15.79 30.86
N ALA A 11 20.96 15.01 31.41
CA ALA A 11 21.60 13.91 30.69
C ALA A 11 20.66 12.69 30.51
N LEU A 12 19.78 12.41 31.48
CA LEU A 12 18.82 11.31 31.36
C LEU A 12 17.76 11.56 30.28
N CYS A 13 17.32 12.80 30.11
CA CYS A 13 16.39 13.17 29.01
C CYS A 13 17.06 13.12 27.64
N ALA A 14 18.39 13.22 27.55
CA ALA A 14 19.13 13.11 26.29
C ALA A 14 19.39 11.64 25.89
N LEU A 15 19.45 10.71 26.86
CA LEU A 15 19.55 9.28 26.55
C LEU A 15 18.22 8.64 26.14
N THR A 16 17.07 9.17 26.55
CA THR A 16 15.76 8.75 26.00
C THR A 16 15.56 9.21 24.55
N ILE A 17 16.31 10.20 24.07
CA ILE A 17 16.27 10.65 22.67
C ILE A 17 17.22 9.83 21.78
N LEU A 18 18.27 9.22 22.34
CA LEU A 18 19.10 8.26 21.61
C LEU A 18 18.53 6.83 21.66
N GLY A 19 17.77 6.48 22.70
CA GLY A 19 17.02 5.23 22.78
C GLY A 19 15.78 5.16 21.88
N SER A 20 15.29 6.29 21.36
CA SER A 20 14.24 6.32 20.32
C SER A 20 14.81 6.26 18.90
N VAL A 21 16.12 6.41 18.70
CA VAL A 21 16.79 6.21 17.40
C VAL A 21 17.30 4.77 17.22
N VAL A 22 17.42 4.02 18.32
CA VAL A 22 17.52 2.55 18.32
C VAL A 22 16.21 1.97 18.86
N GLY A 23 15.09 2.61 18.53
CA GLY A 23 13.83 1.89 18.49
C GLY A 23 14.06 0.71 17.56
N VAL A 24 13.78 -0.48 18.06
CA VAL A 24 13.61 -1.70 17.28
C VAL A 24 12.81 -1.28 16.06
N THR A 25 13.49 -0.98 14.95
CA THR A 25 12.84 -0.96 13.66
C THR A 25 12.53 -2.42 13.51
N GLY A 26 11.33 -2.82 13.96
CA GLY A 26 10.67 -3.95 13.34
C GLY A 26 10.96 -3.74 11.87
N LEU A 27 11.78 -4.62 11.31
CA LEU A 27 12.01 -4.68 9.89
C LEU A 27 10.62 -4.93 9.36
N VAL A 28 9.89 -3.86 9.08
CA VAL A 28 8.60 -3.93 8.44
C VAL A 28 8.95 -4.34 7.04
N TYR A 29 8.84 -5.66 6.82
CA TYR A 29 8.99 -6.25 5.52
C TYR A 29 7.71 -5.93 4.77
N ALA A 30 7.59 -4.69 4.29
CA ALA A 30 6.60 -4.33 3.31
C ALA A 30 7.02 -5.03 2.00
N GLY A 31 6.64 -6.30 1.88
CA GLY A 31 7.05 -7.17 0.79
C GLY A 31 6.51 -6.63 -0.51
N ASN A 32 7.39 -6.10 -1.37
CA ASN A 32 7.03 -5.76 -2.74
C ASN A 32 6.59 -7.03 -3.46
N SER A 33 5.30 -7.15 -3.71
CA SER A 33 4.72 -8.29 -4.39
C SER A 33 4.61 -8.00 -5.90
N LYS A 34 4.95 -8.98 -6.73
CA LYS A 34 4.92 -8.83 -8.19
C LYS A 34 3.48 -8.76 -8.68
N LEU A 35 3.09 -7.62 -9.24
CA LEU A 35 1.79 -7.37 -9.86
C LEU A 35 1.81 -7.84 -11.32
N ASP A 36 0.91 -8.76 -11.68
CA ASP A 36 0.63 -9.14 -13.07
C ASP A 36 -0.85 -9.50 -13.15
N VAL A 37 -1.65 -8.57 -13.64
CA VAL A 37 -3.12 -8.63 -13.56
C VAL A 37 -3.70 -8.37 -14.93
N THR A 38 -4.71 -9.14 -15.29
CA THR A 38 -5.53 -8.89 -16.48
C THR A 38 -6.97 -8.78 -16.04
N ALA A 39 -7.62 -7.66 -16.36
CA ALA A 39 -8.97 -7.37 -15.93
C ALA A 39 -9.81 -6.82 -17.11
N SER A 40 -11.12 -6.99 -17.00
CA SER A 40 -12.10 -6.59 -18.01
C SER A 40 -13.29 -5.93 -17.32
N ASN A 41 -13.80 -4.86 -17.92
CA ASN A 41 -14.99 -4.15 -17.43
C ASN A 41 -15.99 -3.97 -18.59
N MET A 42 -16.35 -5.10 -19.19
CA MET A 42 -17.39 -5.24 -20.21
C MET A 42 -18.46 -6.21 -19.74
N THR A 43 -19.72 -5.83 -19.96
CA THR A 43 -20.87 -6.70 -19.68
C THR A 43 -20.77 -8.01 -20.47
N GLY A 44 -20.99 -9.14 -19.80
CA GLY A 44 -20.89 -10.48 -20.42
C GLY A 44 -19.47 -11.06 -20.48
N VAL A 45 -18.44 -10.27 -20.16
CA VAL A 45 -17.09 -10.78 -19.92
C VAL A 45 -16.94 -11.00 -18.42
N THR A 46 -16.80 -12.26 -17.99
CA THR A 46 -16.45 -12.57 -16.60
C THR A 46 -15.08 -11.93 -16.33
N SER A 47 -15.04 -10.86 -15.54
CA SER A 47 -13.77 -10.30 -15.09
C SER A 47 -13.00 -11.43 -14.42
N LYS A 48 -11.76 -11.70 -14.87
CA LYS A 48 -10.88 -12.56 -14.09
C LYS A 48 -10.83 -11.97 -12.69
N ASP A 49 -11.03 -12.84 -11.71
CA ASP A 49 -11.01 -12.45 -10.33
C ASP A 49 -9.76 -11.56 -10.05
N PRO A 50 -9.96 -10.47 -9.31
CA PRO A 50 -8.94 -9.48 -9.04
C PRO A 50 -7.69 -10.09 -8.41
N TYR A 51 -6.57 -9.44 -8.63
CA TYR A 51 -5.27 -9.87 -8.13
C TYR A 51 -5.24 -9.94 -6.59
N SER A 52 -5.46 -11.15 -6.09
CA SER A 52 -5.70 -11.44 -4.68
C SER A 52 -4.40 -11.70 -3.92
N LEU A 53 -3.36 -10.87 -4.10
CA LEU A 53 -2.19 -11.02 -3.25
C LEU A 53 -2.47 -10.44 -1.88
N LEU A 54 -2.88 -11.35 -0.99
CA LEU A 54 -3.03 -11.08 0.41
C LEU A 54 -1.65 -10.83 1.02
N THR A 55 -1.36 -9.57 1.33
CA THR A 55 -0.08 -9.18 1.94
C THR A 55 -0.35 -8.57 3.30
N GLN A 56 0.48 -8.91 4.28
CA GLN A 56 0.40 -8.35 5.62
C GLN A 56 1.07 -6.97 5.64
N LYS A 57 0.42 -6.02 6.30
CA LYS A 57 0.91 -4.66 6.48
C LYS A 57 1.30 -4.43 7.93
N ASP A 58 2.59 -4.18 8.17
CA ASP A 58 3.10 -3.96 9.52
C ASP A 58 3.54 -2.51 9.79
N ASP A 59 3.42 -1.59 8.81
CA ASP A 59 3.82 -0.18 8.98
C ASP A 59 2.68 0.72 9.46
N ASN A 60 3.05 1.91 9.94
CA ASN A 60 2.12 2.94 10.41
C ASN A 60 1.57 3.82 9.27
N ASP A 61 2.16 3.75 8.09
CA ASP A 61 1.75 4.57 6.95
C ASP A 61 0.47 3.97 6.40
N GLN A 62 -0.69 4.56 6.68
CA GLN A 62 -1.99 4.05 6.24
C GLN A 62 -2.18 4.23 4.71
N ASN A 63 -1.23 3.78 3.90
CA ASN A 63 -1.22 3.84 2.45
C ASN A 63 -0.80 2.50 1.85
N PHE A 64 -1.25 2.22 0.63
CA PHE A 64 -0.60 1.25 -0.23
C PHE A 64 0.09 1.93 -1.41
N TYR A 65 1.04 1.23 -2.01
CA TYR A 65 1.85 1.71 -3.12
C TYR A 65 1.76 0.76 -4.32
N VAL A 66 1.62 1.33 -5.51
CA VAL A 66 1.63 0.59 -6.78
C VAL A 66 2.60 1.28 -7.73
N LYS A 67 3.46 0.50 -8.36
CA LYS A 67 4.29 0.96 -9.48
C LYS A 67 4.05 0.05 -10.66
N LEU A 68 3.43 0.56 -11.71
CA LEU A 68 3.29 -0.17 -12.97
C LEU A 68 4.57 -0.04 -13.79
N THR A 69 5.02 -1.15 -14.33
CA THR A 69 6.09 -1.25 -15.34
C THR A 69 5.52 -1.37 -16.75
N SER A 70 4.30 -1.88 -16.89
CA SER A 70 3.57 -1.95 -18.15
C SER A 70 2.07 -1.86 -17.88
N LEU A 71 1.37 -1.20 -18.80
CA LEU A 71 -0.09 -1.18 -18.90
C LEU A 71 -0.44 -1.32 -20.39
N SER A 72 -1.24 -2.32 -20.75
CA SER A 72 -1.59 -2.61 -22.14
C SER A 72 -3.09 -2.88 -22.31
N ASN A 73 -3.59 -2.73 -23.53
CA ASN A 73 -5.01 -2.90 -23.91
C ASN A 73 -5.99 -1.96 -23.19
N GLY A 74 -5.50 -0.89 -22.56
CA GLY A 74 -6.32 0.13 -21.93
C GLY A 74 -5.52 1.40 -21.64
N ASN A 75 -6.23 2.48 -21.33
CA ASN A 75 -5.61 3.78 -21.03
C ASN A 75 -5.29 3.98 -19.54
N ALA A 76 -5.95 3.21 -18.68
CA ALA A 76 -5.77 3.26 -17.24
C ALA A 76 -6.20 1.96 -16.57
N MET A 77 -5.71 1.76 -15.34
CA MET A 77 -6.17 0.73 -14.40
C MET A 77 -6.41 1.38 -13.03
N SER A 78 -7.54 1.08 -12.41
CA SER A 78 -7.82 1.46 -11.03
C SER A 78 -7.49 0.32 -10.08
N PHE A 79 -6.94 0.66 -8.92
CA PHE A 79 -6.62 -0.28 -7.85
C PHE A 79 -7.38 0.09 -6.59
N ILE A 80 -8.04 -0.90 -5.98
CA ILE A 80 -8.82 -0.73 -4.75
C ILE A 80 -8.33 -1.76 -3.75
N SER A 81 -8.01 -1.34 -2.54
CA SER A 81 -7.64 -2.27 -1.50
C SER A 81 -8.84 -2.69 -0.66
N TYR A 82 -8.80 -3.93 -0.21
CA TYR A 82 -9.77 -4.55 0.68
C TYR A 82 -9.04 -5.31 1.79
N SER A 83 -9.68 -5.48 2.93
CA SER A 83 -9.19 -6.32 4.03
C SER A 83 -9.44 -7.80 3.73
N SER A 84 -8.78 -8.70 4.46
CA SER A 84 -9.02 -10.15 4.38
C SER A 84 -10.48 -10.58 4.60
N ALA A 85 -11.28 -9.76 5.28
CA ALA A 85 -12.71 -9.99 5.49
C ALA A 85 -13.59 -9.50 4.31
N HIS A 86 -12.96 -9.13 3.20
CA HIS A 86 -13.59 -8.58 2.01
C HIS A 86 -14.32 -7.26 2.18
N VAL A 87 -13.90 -6.47 3.17
CA VAL A 87 -14.37 -5.09 3.35
C VAL A 87 -13.47 -4.17 2.54
N ARG A 88 -14.07 -3.29 1.74
CA ARG A 88 -13.33 -2.26 1.01
C ARG A 88 -12.66 -1.31 2.02
N VAL A 89 -11.35 -1.13 1.90
CA VAL A 89 -10.56 -0.26 2.80
C VAL A 89 -9.90 0.90 2.08
N SER A 90 -10.18 1.13 0.80
CA SER A 90 -9.68 2.32 0.10
C SER A 90 -10.65 2.80 -0.96
N SER A 91 -10.53 4.07 -1.34
CA SER A 91 -11.05 4.53 -2.64
C SER A 91 -10.16 4.05 -3.80
N ARG A 92 -10.54 4.35 -5.05
CA ARG A 92 -9.78 3.93 -6.24
C ARG A 92 -8.48 4.74 -6.37
N LEU A 93 -7.36 4.04 -6.49
CA LEU A 93 -6.12 4.59 -7.05
C LEU A 93 -6.11 4.34 -8.55
N ARG A 94 -6.36 5.37 -9.35
CA ARG A 94 -6.28 5.30 -10.81
C ARG A 94 -4.84 5.56 -11.27
N ILE A 95 -4.31 4.69 -12.14
CA ILE A 95 -3.02 4.86 -12.81
C ILE A 95 -3.23 4.85 -14.31
N GLU A 96 -2.84 5.93 -14.97
CA GLU A 96 -2.93 6.10 -16.43
C GLU A 96 -1.62 5.67 -17.12
N ASN A 97 -1.68 5.41 -18.43
CA ASN A 97 -0.48 5.07 -19.23
C ASN A 97 0.64 6.10 -19.08
N SER A 98 0.30 7.39 -18.99
CA SER A 98 1.25 8.49 -18.78
C SER A 98 2.01 8.42 -17.45
N GLN A 99 1.53 7.61 -16.50
CA GLN A 99 2.08 7.47 -15.15
C GLN A 99 2.83 6.14 -14.95
N VAL A 100 2.86 5.27 -15.96
CA VAL A 100 3.66 4.04 -15.93
C VAL A 100 5.14 4.38 -15.69
N GLY A 101 5.81 3.58 -14.87
CA GLY A 101 7.18 3.81 -14.41
C GLY A 101 7.27 4.62 -13.11
N THR A 102 6.19 5.26 -12.68
CA THR A 102 6.15 6.05 -11.43
C THR A 102 5.46 5.29 -10.31
N THR A 103 6.01 5.35 -9.09
CA THR A 103 5.33 4.83 -7.89
C THR A 103 4.19 5.75 -7.49
N ARG A 104 3.01 5.20 -7.28
CA ARG A 104 1.81 5.89 -6.84
C ARG A 104 1.39 5.33 -5.49
N SER A 105 1.02 6.20 -4.57
CA SER A 105 0.52 5.83 -3.24
C SER A 105 -0.94 6.23 -3.08
N HIS A 106 -1.69 5.49 -2.27
CA HIS A 106 -3.06 5.85 -1.93
C HIS A 106 -3.44 5.45 -0.52
N LYS A 107 -4.22 6.30 0.16
CA LYS A 107 -4.57 6.10 1.57
C LYS A 107 -5.61 4.99 1.74
N TYR A 108 -5.44 4.24 2.82
CA TYR A 108 -6.50 3.44 3.42
C TYR A 108 -7.52 4.34 4.11
N ASP A 109 -8.77 3.88 4.11
CA ASP A 109 -9.84 4.43 4.93
C ASP A 109 -9.60 3.99 6.38
N VAL A 110 -9.31 4.97 7.23
CA VAL A 110 -8.93 4.78 8.64
C VAL A 110 -10.03 4.04 9.44
N GLN A 111 -11.28 4.07 8.99
CA GLN A 111 -12.36 3.31 9.65
C GLN A 111 -12.25 1.81 9.44
N ASN A 112 -11.62 1.37 8.34
CA ASN A 112 -11.58 -0.03 7.93
C ASN A 112 -10.15 -0.58 7.77
N GLY A 113 -9.14 0.28 7.77
CA GLY A 113 -7.72 -0.06 7.80
C GLY A 113 -7.20 -0.24 9.23
N VAL A 114 -6.68 -1.43 9.52
CA VAL A 114 -6.09 -1.82 10.81
C VAL A 114 -4.58 -2.07 10.64
N GLN A 115 -3.77 -1.63 11.61
CA GLN A 115 -2.35 -1.98 11.70
C GLN A 115 -2.18 -3.49 11.86
N GLY A 116 -1.20 -4.11 11.18
CA GLY A 116 -1.06 -5.57 11.16
C GLY A 116 -2.12 -6.28 10.31
N GLY A 117 -2.94 -5.52 9.59
CA GLY A 117 -4.00 -6.03 8.72
C GLY A 117 -3.46 -6.77 7.51
N LYS A 118 -4.24 -7.73 7.00
CA LYS A 118 -3.98 -8.39 5.73
C LYS A 118 -4.88 -7.80 4.67
N TYR A 119 -4.28 -7.34 3.58
CA TYR A 119 -4.98 -6.64 2.50
C TYR A 119 -4.75 -7.31 1.16
N TYR A 120 -5.71 -7.16 0.26
CA TYR A 120 -5.59 -7.57 -1.14
C TYR A 120 -6.04 -6.43 -2.07
N LEU A 121 -5.55 -6.45 -3.31
CA LEU A 121 -5.71 -5.36 -4.26
C LEU A 121 -6.57 -5.75 -5.47
N TYR A 122 -7.74 -5.12 -5.60
CA TYR A 122 -8.61 -5.30 -6.76
C TYR A 122 -8.22 -4.36 -7.89
N ALA A 123 -8.09 -4.91 -9.10
CA ALA A 123 -7.82 -4.15 -10.31
C ALA A 123 -9.09 -4.00 -11.15
N GLU A 124 -9.42 -2.76 -11.52
CA GLU A 124 -10.60 -2.40 -12.30
C GLU A 124 -10.18 -1.51 -13.47
N PRO A 125 -10.32 -1.95 -14.73
CA PRO A 125 -10.08 -1.07 -15.86
C PRO A 125 -11.27 -0.13 -16.08
N ASP A 126 -11.10 0.84 -16.98
CA ASP A 126 -12.19 1.68 -17.43
C ASP A 126 -13.33 0.88 -18.07
N LEU A 127 -14.53 1.47 -18.03
CA LEU A 127 -15.70 0.91 -18.70
C LEU A 127 -15.39 0.64 -20.18
N TYR A 128 -15.92 -0.46 -20.69
CA TYR A 128 -15.82 -0.88 -22.09
C TYR A 128 -14.42 -1.35 -22.53
N TYR A 129 -13.50 -1.60 -21.61
CA TYR A 129 -12.23 -2.24 -21.90
C TYR A 129 -12.23 -3.72 -21.51
N THR A 130 -11.53 -4.53 -22.32
CA THR A 130 -11.29 -5.96 -22.06
C THR A 130 -9.80 -6.26 -22.07
N ASP A 131 -9.41 -7.23 -21.24
CA ASP A 131 -8.06 -7.78 -21.19
C ASP A 131 -6.99 -6.71 -20.96
N VAL A 132 -7.34 -5.67 -20.19
CA VAL A 132 -6.39 -4.65 -19.77
C VAL A 132 -5.40 -5.32 -18.83
N ARG A 133 -4.13 -5.31 -19.21
CA ARG A 133 -3.07 -5.98 -18.45
C ARG A 133 -2.16 -4.96 -17.79
N ALA A 134 -1.99 -5.08 -16.48
CA ALA A 134 -1.10 -4.27 -15.67
C ALA A 134 -0.01 -5.14 -15.03
N ILE A 135 1.25 -4.81 -15.28
CA ILE A 135 2.42 -5.49 -14.72
C ILE A 135 3.22 -4.50 -13.88
N GLY A 136 3.67 -4.88 -12.69
CA GLY A 136 4.40 -3.99 -11.82
C GLY A 136 4.70 -4.57 -10.43
N THR A 137 4.66 -3.70 -9.43
CA THR A 137 4.82 -4.06 -8.02
C THR A 137 3.74 -3.44 -7.16
N TYR A 138 3.32 -4.17 -6.14
CA TYR A 138 2.39 -3.74 -5.10
C TYR A 138 3.06 -3.85 -3.74
N CYS A 139 2.87 -2.83 -2.91
CA CYS A 139 3.24 -2.82 -1.50
C CYS A 139 2.00 -2.40 -0.69
N PRO A 140 1.48 -3.26 0.20
CA PRO A 140 0.41 -2.88 1.13
C PRO A 140 0.88 -1.85 2.17
#